data_AF-V4AA99-F1
#
_entry.id   AF-V4AA99-F1
#
_cell.length_a   1.000
_cell.length_b   1.000
_cell.length_c   1.000
_cell.angle_alpha   90.00
_cell.angle_beta   90.00
_cell.angle_gamma   90.00
#
_symmetry.space_group_name_H-M   'P 1'
#
loop_
_entity.id
_entity.type
_entity.pdbx_description
1 polymer ?
#
loop_
_entity_poly.entity_id
_entity_poly.type
_entity_poly.pdbx_seq_one_letter_code
_entity_poly.pdbx_strand_id
1 'polypeptide(L)'
;DGGWSEYTLNATGDCSVSCGGGEKILTYNRACDNPEPQYGGEECEGDDSREDTQDCNTHHCPINGGWTEFTAWEDDDECDVLCGGGNKGQSRSRTCTNPTPAYGGSECVGDQVEQQTVQCNTDACGGK
;
A
#
# COMPACT_ATOMS: atom_id res chain seq x y z
N ASP A 1 -26.05 49.10 11.41
CA ASP A 1 -25.12 48.00 11.74
C ASP A 1 -25.26 46.93 10.67
N GLY A 2 -24.14 46.33 10.28
CA GLY A 2 -24.12 45.28 9.26
C GLY A 2 -24.58 43.92 9.79
N GLY A 3 -24.91 43.03 8.87
CA GLY A 3 -25.30 41.65 9.16
C GLY A 3 -24.51 40.64 8.34
N TRP A 4 -24.17 39.52 8.97
CA TRP A 4 -23.46 38.43 8.34
C TRP A 4 -24.33 37.73 7.28
N SER A 5 -23.75 37.44 6.12
CA SER A 5 -24.26 36.45 5.17
C SER A 5 -24.17 35.04 5.74
N GLU A 6 -24.84 34.10 5.07
CA GLU A 6 -24.59 32.67 5.31
C GLU A 6 -23.15 32.31 4.92
N TYR A 7 -22.59 31.32 5.61
CA TYR A 7 -21.30 30.75 5.24
C TYR A 7 -21.40 29.99 3.92
N THR A 8 -20.46 30.23 3.02
CA THR A 8 -20.35 29.55 1.74
C THR A 8 -19.00 28.87 1.60
N LEU A 9 -18.96 27.71 0.93
CA LEU A 9 -17.72 26.98 0.72
C LEU A 9 -16.81 27.80 -0.22
N ASN A 10 -15.66 28.22 0.28
CA ASN A 10 -14.68 29.00 -0.46
C ASN A 10 -13.62 28.10 -1.09
N ALA A 11 -13.06 27.18 -0.32
CA ALA A 11 -11.98 26.31 -0.75
C ALA A 11 -12.14 24.89 -0.18
N THR A 12 -11.60 23.92 -0.91
CA THR A 12 -11.48 22.53 -0.47
C THR A 12 -10.02 22.14 -0.60
N GLY A 13 -9.40 21.76 0.52
CA GLY A 13 -8.05 21.21 0.55
C GLY A 13 -7.99 19.83 -0.09
N ASP A 14 -6.78 19.40 -0.42
CA ASP A 14 -6.52 18.03 -0.84
C ASP A 14 -6.78 17.04 0.31
N CYS A 15 -7.09 15.80 -0.04
CA CYS A 15 -7.20 14.73 0.93
C CYS A 15 -5.81 14.39 1.50
N SER A 16 -5.72 14.18 2.82
CA SER A 16 -4.46 13.87 3.50
C SER A 16 -3.78 12.59 3.02
N VAL A 17 -4.56 11.63 2.52
CA VAL A 17 -4.07 10.37 1.93
C VAL A 17 -4.82 10.06 0.65
N SER A 18 -4.22 9.27 -0.24
CA SER A 18 -4.85 8.84 -1.48
C SER A 18 -5.78 7.63 -1.32
N CYS A 19 -5.69 6.90 -0.21
CA CYS A 19 -6.47 5.71 0.12
C CYS A 19 -6.39 5.44 1.64
N GLY A 20 -7.20 4.53 2.16
CA GLY A 20 -7.16 4.08 3.55
C GLY A 20 -7.94 4.96 4.53
N GLY A 21 -8.67 5.97 4.02
CA GLY A 21 -9.37 6.95 4.84
C GLY A 21 -8.47 8.11 5.22
N GLY A 22 -8.76 9.27 4.67
CA GLY A 22 -8.13 10.54 4.99
C GLY A 22 -9.14 11.61 5.32
N GLU A 23 -8.63 12.78 5.60
CA GLU A 23 -9.41 13.97 5.91
C GLU A 23 -8.97 15.09 4.97
N LYS A 24 -9.91 15.92 4.55
CA LYS A 24 -9.64 17.17 3.83
C LYS A 24 -10.31 18.33 4.57
N ILE A 25 -9.68 19.50 4.47
CA ILE A 25 -10.17 20.72 5.09
C ILE A 25 -11.11 21.44 4.12
N LEU A 26 -12.26 21.88 4.62
CA LEU A 26 -13.22 22.72 3.94
C LEU A 26 -13.17 24.12 4.54
N THR A 27 -12.82 25.13 3.75
CA THR A 27 -12.79 26.52 4.21
C THR A 27 -14.06 27.22 3.78
N TYR A 28 -14.79 27.79 4.73
CA TYR A 28 -16.01 28.54 4.50
C TYR A 28 -15.81 30.01 4.84
N ASN A 29 -16.32 30.90 4.00
CA ASN A 29 -16.31 32.34 4.25
C ASN A 29 -17.73 32.91 4.26
N ARG A 30 -17.91 34.02 4.96
CA ARG A 30 -19.13 34.85 4.96
C ARG A 30 -18.75 36.31 4.82
N ALA A 31 -19.67 37.15 4.35
CA ALA A 31 -19.47 38.58 4.19
C ALA A 31 -20.40 39.36 5.13
N CYS A 32 -20.00 40.58 5.51
CA CYS A 32 -20.85 41.50 6.25
C CYS A 32 -21.71 42.33 5.29
N ASP A 33 -22.56 41.66 4.50
CA ASP A 33 -23.32 42.28 3.41
C ASP A 33 -24.83 42.05 3.48
N ASN A 34 -25.32 41.43 4.55
CA ASN A 34 -26.73 41.06 4.71
C ASN A 34 -27.34 41.54 6.04
N PRO A 35 -27.59 42.85 6.21
CA PRO A 35 -27.32 43.94 5.26
C PRO A 35 -25.91 44.52 5.39
N GLU A 36 -25.40 45.21 4.37
CA GLU A 36 -24.17 45.99 4.48
C GLU A 36 -24.31 47.13 5.52
N PRO A 37 -23.26 47.45 6.31
CA PRO A 37 -23.25 48.64 7.15
C PRO A 37 -23.43 49.92 6.32
N GLN A 38 -24.38 50.78 6.72
CA GLN A 38 -24.64 52.05 6.05
C GLN A 38 -24.64 53.21 7.04
N TYR A 39 -24.34 54.42 6.56
CA TYR A 39 -24.39 55.68 7.31
C TYR A 39 -23.57 55.68 8.61
N GLY A 40 -22.43 54.99 8.62
CA GLY A 40 -21.58 54.84 9.81
C GLY A 40 -22.08 53.81 10.81
N GLY A 41 -22.94 52.87 10.40
CA GLY A 41 -23.29 51.70 11.20
C GLY A 41 -22.09 50.77 11.40
N GLU A 42 -22.15 49.96 12.46
CA GLU A 42 -21.02 49.11 12.86
C GLU A 42 -20.79 47.95 11.87
N GLU A 43 -19.52 47.56 11.71
CA GLU A 43 -19.11 46.34 11.03
C GLU A 43 -19.53 45.09 11.82
N CYS A 44 -19.56 43.95 11.15
CA CYS A 44 -19.91 42.70 11.80
C CYS A 44 -18.77 42.23 12.74
N GLU A 45 -19.11 41.87 13.99
CA GLU A 45 -18.16 41.29 14.93
C GLU A 45 -18.02 39.76 14.76
N GLY A 46 -16.80 39.25 14.88
CA GLY A 46 -16.44 37.83 14.82
C GLY A 46 -15.70 37.43 13.54
N ASP A 47 -15.34 36.16 13.42
CA ASP A 47 -14.57 35.64 12.29
C ASP A 47 -15.43 35.57 11.01
N ASP A 48 -14.85 35.99 9.88
CA ASP A 48 -15.43 35.91 8.54
C ASP A 48 -15.13 34.57 7.85
N SER A 49 -14.23 33.77 8.43
CA SER A 49 -13.81 32.47 7.93
C SER A 49 -13.90 31.38 9.00
N ARG A 50 -14.17 30.15 8.56
CA ARG A 50 -14.07 28.95 9.40
C ARG A 50 -13.63 27.74 8.60
N GLU A 51 -13.05 26.78 9.29
CA GLU A 51 -12.65 25.49 8.72
C GLU A 51 -13.52 24.36 9.27
N ASP A 52 -13.76 23.37 8.43
CA ASP A 52 -14.41 22.11 8.78
C ASP A 52 -13.62 20.94 8.18
N THR A 53 -13.80 19.74 8.73
CA THR A 53 -13.10 18.54 8.27
C THR A 53 -14.08 17.56 7.64
N GLN A 54 -13.70 16.98 6.50
CA GLN A 54 -14.49 15.97 5.82
C GLN A 54 -13.66 14.73 5.46
N ASP A 55 -14.21 13.56 5.73
CA ASP A 55 -13.62 12.28 5.31
C ASP A 55 -13.50 12.19 3.79
N CYS A 56 -12.39 11.64 3.32
CA CYS A 56 -12.11 11.41 1.90
C CYS A 56 -11.27 10.15 1.70
N ASN A 57 -11.21 9.65 0.46
CA ASN A 57 -10.40 8.50 0.06
C ASN A 57 -10.52 7.26 0.98
N THR A 58 -11.75 6.92 1.34
CA THR A 58 -12.09 5.82 2.27
C THR A 58 -11.97 4.42 1.66
N HIS A 59 -11.53 4.30 0.41
CA HIS A 59 -11.27 3.01 -0.23
C HIS A 59 -9.96 2.39 0.29
N HIS A 60 -9.87 1.05 0.30
CA HIS A 60 -8.66 0.36 0.74
C HIS A 60 -7.44 0.72 -0.13
N CYS A 61 -6.27 0.81 0.51
CA CYS A 61 -5.01 0.95 -0.21
C CYS A 61 -4.60 -0.36 -0.90
N PRO A 62 -3.95 -0.28 -2.08
CA PRO A 62 -3.37 -1.45 -2.73
C PRO A 62 -2.38 -2.15 -1.81
N ILE A 63 -2.50 -3.47 -1.68
CA ILE A 63 -1.54 -4.32 -0.99
C ILE A 63 -0.78 -5.08 -2.06
N ASN A 64 0.48 -4.73 -2.28
CA ASN A 64 1.34 -5.46 -3.21
C ASN A 64 1.77 -6.79 -2.59
N GLY A 65 1.82 -7.82 -3.42
CA GLY A 65 2.27 -9.14 -3.03
C GLY A 65 3.71 -9.16 -2.56
N GLY A 66 3.98 -10.00 -1.57
CA GLY A 66 5.33 -10.34 -1.14
C GLY A 66 5.54 -11.85 -1.15
N TRP A 67 6.74 -12.24 -1.53
CA TRP A 67 7.16 -13.64 -1.48
C TRP A 67 7.27 -14.11 -0.03
N THR A 68 6.81 -15.33 0.24
CA THR A 68 7.30 -16.07 1.39
C THR A 68 8.78 -16.39 1.21
N GLU A 69 9.44 -16.80 2.29
CA GLU A 69 10.70 -17.53 2.16
C GLU A 69 10.48 -18.77 1.30
N PHE A 70 11.54 -19.19 0.61
CA PHE A 70 11.54 -20.49 -0.06
C PHE A 70 11.45 -21.62 0.96
N THR A 71 10.84 -22.73 0.56
CA THR A 71 10.95 -24.00 1.26
C THR A 71 12.42 -24.45 1.32
N ALA A 72 12.71 -25.43 2.16
CA ALA A 72 13.97 -26.16 2.05
C ALA A 72 14.08 -26.80 0.66
N TRP A 73 15.31 -27.05 0.22
CA TRP A 73 15.58 -27.84 -0.98
C TRP A 73 15.08 -29.26 -0.76
N GLU A 74 14.25 -29.73 -1.67
CA GLU A 74 13.77 -31.11 -1.75
C GLU A 74 14.49 -31.80 -2.90
N ASP A 75 14.83 -33.07 -2.70
CA ASP A 75 15.41 -33.89 -3.76
C ASP A 75 14.32 -34.30 -4.74
N ASP A 76 14.50 -33.96 -6.02
CA ASP A 76 13.56 -34.32 -7.08
C ASP A 76 13.76 -35.79 -7.51
N ASP A 77 15.01 -36.25 -7.44
CA ASP A 77 15.46 -37.57 -7.87
C ASP A 77 16.48 -38.17 -6.88
N GLU A 78 16.67 -39.48 -6.92
CA GLU A 78 17.82 -40.12 -6.28
C GLU A 78 19.13 -39.79 -7.00
N CYS A 79 20.27 -40.00 -6.34
CA CYS A 79 21.57 -39.84 -6.98
C CYS A 79 21.74 -40.81 -8.14
N ASP A 80 22.18 -40.31 -9.30
CA ASP A 80 22.35 -41.09 -10.52
C ASP A 80 23.35 -42.26 -10.41
N VAL A 81 24.31 -42.17 -9.48
CA VAL A 81 25.28 -43.22 -9.15
C VAL A 81 25.31 -43.47 -7.66
N LEU A 82 25.68 -44.69 -7.26
CA LEU A 82 25.80 -45.07 -5.85
C LEU A 82 27.13 -44.64 -5.19
N CYS A 83 28.15 -44.32 -5.99
CA CYS A 83 29.49 -43.92 -5.56
C CYS A 83 30.25 -43.26 -6.72
N GLY A 84 31.38 -42.64 -6.42
CA GLY A 84 32.29 -42.06 -7.41
C GLY A 84 31.92 -40.65 -7.88
N GLY A 85 30.93 -40.02 -7.25
CA GLY A 85 30.44 -38.69 -7.58
C GLY A 85 29.35 -38.72 -8.65
N GLY A 86 28.12 -38.53 -8.21
CA GLY A 86 26.92 -38.39 -9.03
C GLY A 86 26.30 -37.01 -8.96
N ASN A 87 25.15 -36.88 -9.61
CA ASN A 87 24.29 -35.72 -9.55
C ASN A 87 22.85 -36.11 -9.18
N LYS A 88 22.17 -35.18 -8.50
CA LYS A 88 20.72 -35.24 -8.27
C LYS A 88 20.09 -33.87 -8.49
N GLY A 89 18.83 -33.86 -8.92
CA GLY A 89 18.00 -32.67 -8.98
C GLY A 89 17.51 -32.26 -7.60
N GLN A 90 17.45 -30.96 -7.35
CA GLN A 90 16.75 -30.41 -6.20
C GLN A 90 15.86 -29.24 -6.64
N SER A 91 14.71 -29.11 -6.00
CA SER A 91 13.82 -27.98 -6.18
C SER A 91 13.38 -27.38 -4.84
N ARG A 92 13.00 -26.11 -4.88
CA ARG A 92 12.33 -25.43 -3.77
C ARG A 92 11.29 -24.46 -4.30
N SER A 93 10.30 -24.14 -3.50
CA SER A 93 9.19 -23.26 -3.90
C SER A 93 8.91 -22.18 -2.87
N ARG A 94 8.24 -21.12 -3.29
CA ARG A 94 7.73 -20.03 -2.45
C ARG A 94 6.33 -19.63 -2.92
N THR A 95 5.59 -18.85 -2.14
CA THR A 95 4.26 -18.35 -2.54
C THR A 95 4.17 -16.84 -2.41
N CYS A 96 3.38 -16.20 -3.28
CA CYS A 96 3.14 -14.75 -3.21
C CYS A 96 2.03 -14.42 -2.20
N THR A 97 2.29 -14.72 -0.93
CA THR A 97 1.27 -14.65 0.13
C THR A 97 1.78 -13.95 1.40
N ASN A 98 2.95 -13.30 1.34
CA ASN A 98 3.54 -12.59 2.46
C ASN A 98 3.93 -11.14 2.09
N PRO A 99 2.95 -10.24 1.89
CA PRO A 99 1.50 -10.47 2.00
C PRO A 99 0.87 -10.96 0.68
N THR A 100 -0.38 -11.41 0.74
CA THR A 100 -1.18 -11.70 -0.46
C THR A 100 -1.59 -10.39 -1.15
N PRO A 101 -1.40 -10.25 -2.48
CA PRO A 101 -1.89 -9.11 -3.23
C PRO A 101 -3.39 -8.86 -2.99
N ALA A 102 -3.77 -7.60 -2.76
CA ALA A 102 -5.16 -7.22 -2.58
C ALA A 102 -5.42 -5.78 -3.03
N TYR A 103 -6.70 -5.45 -3.22
CA TYR A 103 -7.17 -4.09 -3.53
C TYR A 103 -6.46 -3.44 -4.73
N GLY A 104 -6.16 -4.23 -5.77
CA GLY A 104 -5.46 -3.76 -6.96
C GLY A 104 -3.94 -3.61 -6.79
N GLY A 105 -3.37 -4.14 -5.71
CA GLY A 105 -1.92 -4.27 -5.57
C GLY A 105 -1.33 -5.29 -6.54
N SER A 106 -0.03 -5.18 -6.76
CA SER A 106 0.70 -5.94 -7.78
C SER A 106 1.02 -7.36 -7.31
N GLU A 107 1.04 -8.31 -8.25
CA GLU A 107 1.58 -9.66 -8.04
C GLU A 107 3.10 -9.63 -7.80
N CYS A 108 3.63 -10.69 -7.21
CA CYS A 108 5.07 -10.82 -7.00
C CYS A 108 5.82 -11.01 -8.33
N VAL A 109 6.97 -10.35 -8.45
CA VAL A 109 7.85 -10.50 -9.61
C VAL A 109 8.92 -11.56 -9.32
N GLY A 110 9.17 -12.43 -10.31
CA GLY A 110 10.15 -13.52 -10.26
C GLY A 110 9.52 -14.90 -10.20
N ASP A 111 10.36 -15.94 -10.20
CA ASP A 111 9.88 -17.31 -10.29
C ASP A 111 9.39 -17.86 -8.94
N GLN A 112 8.33 -18.68 -8.99
CA GLN A 112 7.76 -19.35 -7.83
C GLN A 112 8.59 -20.57 -7.40
N VAL A 113 9.30 -21.20 -8.35
CA VAL A 113 10.06 -22.42 -8.16
C VAL A 113 11.49 -22.17 -8.59
N GLU A 114 12.44 -22.66 -7.81
CA GLU A 114 13.85 -22.68 -8.13
C GLU A 114 14.34 -24.13 -8.21
N GLN A 115 15.20 -24.41 -9.18
CA GLN A 115 15.75 -25.75 -9.42
C GLN A 115 17.26 -25.67 -9.52
N GLN A 116 17.93 -26.71 -9.04
CA GLN A 116 19.38 -26.85 -9.13
C GLN A 116 19.78 -28.31 -9.29
N THR A 117 21.01 -28.54 -9.74
CA THR A 117 21.64 -29.86 -9.73
C THR A 117 22.81 -29.82 -8.76
N VAL A 118 22.84 -30.77 -7.83
CA VAL A 118 23.89 -30.88 -6.81
C VAL A 118 24.62 -32.21 -6.91
N GLN A 119 25.89 -32.21 -6.52
CA GLN A 119 26.68 -33.43 -6.45
C GLN A 119 26.24 -34.30 -5.26
N CYS A 120 26.27 -35.61 -5.45
CA CYS A 120 25.93 -36.62 -4.45
C CYS A 120 26.86 -37.82 -4.55
N ASN A 121 26.88 -38.68 -3.53
CA ASN A 121 27.65 -39.93 -3.50
C ASN A 121 29.12 -39.79 -3.95
N THR A 122 29.82 -38.77 -3.43
CA THR A 122 31.20 -38.41 -3.81
C THR A 122 32.27 -39.36 -3.28
N ASP A 123 31.89 -40.32 -2.44
CA ASP A 123 32.80 -41.34 -1.92
C ASP A 123 33.26 -42.28 -3.04
N ALA A 124 34.54 -42.65 -3.03
CA ALA A 124 35.10 -43.54 -4.05
C ALA A 124 34.39 -44.91 -4.06
N CYS A 125 34.15 -45.44 -5.25
CA CYS A 125 33.63 -46.80 -5.40
C CYS A 125 34.65 -47.82 -4.90
N GLY A 126 34.22 -48.74 -4.03
CA GLY A 126 35.07 -49.82 -3.54
C GLY A 126 35.42 -50.82 -4.64
N GLY A 127 36.64 -50.73 -5.18
CA GLY A 127 37.25 -51.76 -6.01
C GLY A 127 37.96 -52.80 -5.14
N LYS A 128 37.76 -54.08 -5.42
CA LYS A 128 38.67 -55.15 -4.98
C LYS A 128 39.90 -55.20 -5.87
#